data_AF-A0A5D0QS27-F1
#
_entry.id   AF-A0A5D0QS27-F1
#
_cell.length_a   1.000
_cell.length_b   1.000
_cell.length_c   1.000
_cell.angle_alpha   90.00
_cell.angle_beta   90.00
_cell.angle_gamma   90.00
#
_symmetry.space_group_name_H-M   'P 1'
#
loop_
_entity.id
_entity.type
_entity.pdbx_description
1 polymer ?
#
loop_
_entity_poly.entity_id
_entity_poly.type
_entity_poly.pdbx_seq_one_letter_code
_entity_poly.pdbx_strand_id
1 'polypeptide(L)'
;MTTTTPVAVLTEELARPDPTPRRLLRALRTAGFEIKAAQPPAWMPSTPEAQHLVERAAQLARQGQARDEIAACLRKDKRTINRYLAAADVLGLLSPDTEEPPE
;
A
#
# COMPACT_ATOMS: atom_id res chain seq x y z
N MET A 1 34.82 14.82 -6.54
CA MET A 1 33.76 14.04 -5.90
C MET A 1 32.46 14.39 -6.60
N THR A 2 31.88 13.48 -7.38
CA THR A 2 30.57 13.68 -8.00
C THR A 2 29.51 13.50 -6.92
N THR A 3 28.83 14.58 -6.55
CA THR A 3 27.72 14.52 -5.60
C THR A 3 26.53 13.90 -6.31
N THR A 4 26.33 12.59 -6.14
CA THR A 4 25.13 11.90 -6.62
C THR A 4 23.92 12.46 -5.88
N THR A 5 22.95 13.01 -6.60
CA THR A 5 21.70 13.53 -6.02
C THR A 5 20.62 12.44 -6.01
N PRO A 6 19.62 12.50 -5.11
CA PRO A 6 18.50 11.56 -5.12
C PRO A 6 17.78 11.52 -6.48
N VAL A 7 17.66 12.70 -7.12
CA VAL A 7 17.04 12.84 -8.44
C VAL A 7 17.83 12.08 -9.49
N ALA A 8 19.17 12.17 -9.50
CA ALA A 8 20.00 11.45 -10.46
C ALA A 8 19.82 9.92 -10.33
N VAL A 9 19.76 9.40 -9.10
CA VAL A 9 19.55 7.97 -8.83
C VAL A 9 18.17 7.50 -9.31
N LEU A 10 17.13 8.27 -9.03
CA LEU A 10 15.77 7.94 -9.46
C LEU A 10 15.63 8.00 -10.98
N THR A 11 16.19 9.02 -11.63
CA THR A 11 16.18 9.14 -13.10
C THR A 11 16.89 7.96 -13.75
N GLU A 12 18.02 7.50 -13.18
CA GLU A 12 18.73 6.33 -13.70
C GLU A 12 17.91 5.05 -13.56
N GLU A 13 17.29 4.79 -12.40
CA GLU A 13 16.47 3.57 -12.24
C GLU A 13 15.15 3.63 -13.02
N LEU A 14 14.54 4.81 -13.18
CA LEU A 14 13.33 4.97 -14.00
C LEU A 14 13.60 4.76 -15.50
N ALA A 15 14.85 4.93 -15.94
CA ALA A 15 15.26 4.64 -17.32
C ALA A 15 15.49 3.14 -17.59
N ARG A 16 15.48 2.29 -16.56
CA ARG A 16 15.64 0.83 -16.70
C ARG A 16 14.29 0.16 -17.03
N PRO A 17 14.30 -1.01 -17.69
CA PRO A 17 13.09 -1.82 -17.84
C PRO A 17 12.55 -2.24 -16.46
N ASP A 18 11.22 -2.21 -16.33
CA ASP A 18 10.44 -2.57 -15.14
C ASP A 18 10.80 -1.79 -13.86
N PRO A 19 10.62 -0.46 -13.85
CA PRO A 19 10.83 0.34 -12.65
C PRO A 19 9.74 0.02 -11.63
N THR A 20 10.14 -0.62 -10.53
CA THR A 20 9.24 -0.88 -9.39
C THR A 20 9.53 0.07 -8.23
N PRO A 21 8.54 0.45 -7.42
CA PRO A 21 8.77 1.24 -6.21
C PRO A 21 9.83 0.62 -5.29
N ARG A 22 9.87 -0.72 -5.20
CA ARG A 22 10.90 -1.45 -4.43
C ARG A 22 12.31 -1.24 -5.00
N ARG A 23 12.49 -1.26 -6.33
CA ARG A 23 13.79 -0.96 -6.96
C ARG A 23 14.23 0.48 -6.70
N LEU A 24 13.33 1.43 -6.89
CA LEU A 24 13.62 2.85 -6.67
C LEU A 24 14.08 3.11 -5.23
N LEU A 25 13.36 2.58 -4.24
CA LEU A 25 13.72 2.67 -2.84
C LEU A 25 15.05 1.94 -2.54
N ARG A 26 15.31 0.80 -3.17
CA ARG A 26 16.59 0.08 -3.00
C ARG A 26 17.76 0.91 -3.52
N ALA A 27 17.65 1.48 -4.72
CA ALA A 27 18.71 2.27 -5.34
C ALA A 27 19.05 3.51 -4.51
N LEU A 28 18.03 4.21 -4.00
CA LEU A 28 18.21 5.33 -3.08
C LEU A 28 18.98 4.91 -1.82
N ARG A 29 18.66 3.76 -1.20
CA ARG A 29 19.42 3.25 -0.04
C ARG A 29 20.85 2.91 -0.40
N THR A 30 21.09 2.26 -1.55
CA THR A 30 22.44 1.92 -2.02
C THR A 30 23.28 3.17 -2.29
N ALA A 31 22.66 4.26 -2.72
CA ALA A 31 23.30 5.55 -2.89
C ALA A 31 23.51 6.32 -1.56
N GLY A 32 23.15 5.73 -0.42
CA GLY A 32 23.37 6.31 0.91
C GLY A 32 22.27 7.25 1.39
N PHE A 33 21.13 7.31 0.71
CA PHE A 33 20.00 8.13 1.16
C PHE A 33 19.17 7.41 2.22
N GLU A 34 18.88 8.13 3.31
CA GLU A 34 17.98 7.65 4.34
C GLU A 34 16.53 7.65 3.82
N ILE A 35 15.89 6.48 3.84
CA ILE A 35 14.48 6.33 3.50
C ILE A 35 13.73 6.03 4.77
N LYS A 36 12.97 7.01 5.24
CA LYS A 36 12.09 6.83 6.39
C LYS A 36 10.83 6.12 5.92
N ALA A 37 10.47 5.04 6.59
CA ALA A 37 9.12 4.49 6.46
C ALA A 37 8.14 5.61 6.83
N ALA A 38 7.15 5.87 5.97
CA ALA A 38 6.08 6.77 6.32
C ALA A 38 5.44 6.24 7.60
N GLN A 39 5.30 7.09 8.63
CA GLN A 39 4.50 6.69 9.77
C GLN A 39 3.08 6.43 9.29
N PRO A 40 2.48 5.30 9.70
CA PRO A 40 1.10 5.05 9.38
C PRO A 40 0.25 6.23 9.90
N PRO A 41 -0.76 6.68 9.14
CA PRO A 41 -1.59 7.78 9.58
C PRO A 41 -2.19 7.52 10.96
N ALA A 42 -2.38 8.55 11.79
CA ALA A 42 -2.90 8.39 13.16
C ALA A 42 -4.31 7.75 13.22
N TRP A 43 -5.06 7.77 12.12
CA TRP A 43 -6.37 7.13 12.00
C TRP A 43 -6.29 5.64 11.67
N MET A 44 -5.10 5.12 11.32
CA MET A 44 -4.92 3.76 10.85
C MET A 44 -5.17 2.75 11.98
N PRO A 45 -5.90 1.65 11.71
CA PRO A 45 -6.12 0.61 12.70
C PRO A 45 -4.79 -0.01 13.17
N SER A 46 -4.55 0.02 14.48
CA SER A 46 -3.29 -0.43 15.10
C SER A 46 -3.41 -1.73 15.89
N THR A 47 -4.63 -2.18 16.21
CA THR A 47 -4.84 -3.45 16.91
C THR A 47 -4.90 -4.62 15.93
N PRO A 48 -4.41 -5.83 16.32
CA PRO A 48 -4.47 -7.01 15.48
C PRO A 48 -5.91 -7.35 15.02
N GLU A 49 -6.87 -7.20 15.92
CA GLU A 49 -8.29 -7.42 15.60
C GLU A 49 -8.78 -6.45 14.52
N ALA A 50 -8.43 -5.17 14.63
CA ALA A 50 -8.85 -4.18 13.65
C ALA A 50 -8.13 -4.34 12.31
N GLN A 51 -6.89 -4.84 12.29
CA GLN A 51 -6.19 -5.24 11.07
C GLN A 51 -6.90 -6.41 10.37
N HIS A 52 -7.31 -7.43 11.12
CA HIS A 52 -8.09 -8.54 10.55
C HIS A 52 -9.41 -8.07 9.93
N LEU A 53 -10.07 -7.08 10.54
CA LEU A 53 -11.28 -6.46 9.98
C LEU A 53 -11.00 -5.66 8.70
N VAL A 54 -9.83 -5.02 8.58
CA VAL A 54 -9.39 -4.35 7.35
C VAL A 54 -9.20 -5.36 6.23
N GLU A 55 -8.49 -6.46 6.47
CA GLU A 55 -8.30 -7.54 5.50
C GLU A 55 -9.63 -8.14 5.05
N ARG A 56 -10.53 -8.40 6.00
CA ARG A 56 -11.88 -8.92 5.73
C ARG A 56 -12.68 -7.94 4.87
N ALA A 57 -12.68 -6.64 5.21
CA ALA A 57 -13.35 -5.62 4.42
C ALA A 57 -12.77 -5.51 3.00
N ALA A 58 -11.45 -5.62 2.86
CA ALA A 58 -10.77 -5.62 1.56
C ALA A 58 -11.15 -6.85 0.71
N GLN A 59 -11.22 -8.03 1.32
CA GLN A 59 -11.66 -9.25 0.64
C GLN A 59 -13.10 -9.11 0.10
N LEU A 60 -14.03 -8.61 0.91
CA LEU A 60 -15.42 -8.42 0.49
C LEU A 60 -15.54 -7.35 -0.61
N ALA A 61 -14.77 -6.27 -0.52
CA ALA A 61 -14.72 -5.26 -1.57
C ALA A 61 -14.18 -5.81 -2.90
N ARG A 62 -13.15 -6.66 -2.86
CA ARG A 62 -12.62 -7.36 -4.04
C ARG A 62 -13.61 -8.35 -4.66
N GLN A 63 -14.52 -8.90 -3.85
CA GLN A 63 -15.64 -9.73 -4.32
C GLN A 63 -16.78 -8.89 -4.93
N GLY A 64 -16.63 -7.58 -5.02
CA GLY A 64 -17.61 -6.67 -5.63
C GLY A 64 -18.73 -6.23 -4.68
N GLN A 65 -18.64 -6.53 -3.37
CA GLN A 65 -19.67 -6.10 -2.42
C GLN A 65 -19.68 -4.59 -2.24
N ALA A 66 -20.89 -4.03 -2.15
CA ALA A 66 -21.09 -2.62 -1.87
C ALA A 66 -20.75 -2.30 -0.40
N ARG A 67 -20.34 -1.05 -0.12
CA ARG A 67 -19.94 -0.62 1.23
C ARG A 67 -21.01 -0.87 2.30
N ASP A 68 -22.29 -0.72 1.93
CA ASP A 68 -23.40 -0.93 2.85
C ASP A 68 -23.62 -2.43 3.15
N GLU A 69 -23.34 -3.32 2.19
CA GLU A 69 -23.36 -4.78 2.39
C GLU A 69 -22.20 -5.22 3.28
N ILE A 70 -21.01 -4.67 3.08
CA ILE A 70 -19.84 -4.91 3.92
C ILE A 70 -20.12 -4.46 5.36
N ALA A 71 -20.75 -3.29 5.54
CA ALA A 71 -21.15 -2.77 6.85
C ALA A 71 -22.11 -3.72 7.57
N ALA A 72 -23.14 -4.21 6.87
CA ALA A 72 -24.07 -5.19 7.40
C ALA A 72 -23.37 -6.51 7.76
N CYS A 73 -22.48 -7.01 6.89
CA CYS A 73 -21.74 -8.26 7.07
C CYS A 73 -20.82 -8.21 8.31
N LEU A 74 -20.04 -7.14 8.44
CA LEU A 74 -19.09 -6.96 9.55
C LEU A 74 -19.75 -6.40 10.82
N ARG A 75 -21.06 -6.10 10.78
CA ARG A 75 -21.82 -5.47 11.87
C ARG A 75 -21.14 -4.19 12.36
N LYS A 76 -20.68 -3.36 11.42
CA LYS A 76 -20.04 -2.07 11.70
C LYS A 76 -20.83 -0.96 11.03
N ASP A 77 -20.66 0.26 11.55
CA ASP A 77 -21.21 1.44 10.93
C ASP A 77 -20.43 1.81 9.64
N LYS A 78 -21.09 2.58 8.77
CA LYS A 78 -20.54 2.99 7.47
C LYS A 78 -19.25 3.80 7.61
N ARG A 79 -19.09 4.60 8.66
CA ARG A 79 -17.87 5.39 8.89
C ARG A 79 -16.70 4.48 9.24
N THR A 80 -16.92 3.45 10.06
CA THR A 80 -15.92 2.44 10.37
C THR A 80 -15.51 1.65 9.13
N ILE A 81 -16.46 1.24 8.27
CA ILE A 81 -16.14 0.56 7.01
C ILE A 81 -15.36 1.46 6.06
N ASN A 82 -15.75 2.73 5.91
CA ASN A 82 -14.98 3.68 5.10
C ASN A 82 -13.54 3.81 5.58
N ARG A 83 -13.32 3.84 6.91
CA ARG A 83 -11.99 3.86 7.49
C ARG A 83 -11.22 2.56 7.20
N TYR A 84 -11.87 1.40 7.27
CA TYR A 84 -11.23 0.13 6.96
C TYR A 84 -10.87 -0.01 5.48
N LEU A 85 -11.74 0.43 4.57
CA LEU A 85 -11.45 0.43 3.14
C LEU A 85 -10.35 1.44 2.80
N ALA A 86 -10.30 2.60 3.44
CA ALA A 86 -9.18 3.54 3.30
C ALA A 86 -7.86 2.94 3.83
N ALA A 87 -7.89 2.20 4.95
CA ALA A 87 -6.72 1.50 5.45
C ALA A 87 -6.28 0.38 4.47
N ALA A 88 -7.23 -0.36 3.91
CA ALA A 88 -6.97 -1.40 2.93
C ALA A 88 -6.30 -0.85 1.67
N ASP A 89 -6.71 0.33 1.21
CA ASP A 89 -6.10 1.03 0.08
C ASP A 89 -4.63 1.40 0.38
N VAL A 90 -4.35 1.99 1.54
CA VAL A 90 -3.00 2.33 2.00
C VAL A 90 -2.10 1.08 2.10
N LEU A 91 -2.69 -0.05 2.50
CA LEU A 91 -1.98 -1.33 2.61
C LEU A 91 -1.87 -2.07 1.26
N GLY A 92 -2.46 -1.54 0.18
CA GLY A 92 -2.43 -2.17 -1.14
C GLY A 92 -3.32 -3.41 -1.28
N LEU A 93 -4.26 -3.62 -0.37
CA LEU A 93 -5.11 -4.83 -0.30
C LEU A 93 -6.31 -4.81 -1.27
N LEU A 94 -6.58 -3.66 -1.90
CA LEU A 94 -7.72 -3.47 -2.82
C LEU A 94 -7.34 -3.61 -4.29
N SER A 95 -6.07 -3.40 -4.63
CA SER A 95 -5.59 -3.65 -5.99
C SER A 95 -5.50 -5.16 -6.20
N PRO A 96 -5.94 -5.69 -7.35
CA PRO A 96 -5.57 -7.05 -7.71
C PRO A 96 -4.04 -7.06 -7.83
N ASP A 97 -3.37 -7.96 -7.10
CA ASP A 97 -2.01 -8.34 -7.44
C ASP A 97 -2.05 -8.75 -8.91
N THR A 98 -1.65 -7.85 -9.80
CA THR A 98 -1.31 -8.20 -11.18
C THR A 98 0.08 -8.82 -11.08
N GLU A 99 0.15 -9.99 -10.44
CA GLU A 99 1.21 -10.96 -10.64
C GLU A 99 0.98 -11.52 -12.04
N GLU A 100 1.56 -10.88 -13.07
CA GLU A 100 1.91 -11.64 -14.26
C GLU A 100 3.00 -12.64 -13.84
N PRO A 101 2.78 -13.95 -14.00
CA PRO A 101 3.82 -14.94 -13.75
C PRO A 101 4.95 -14.75 -14.78
N PRO A 102 6.23 -14.89 -14.40
CA PRO A 102 7.31 -14.90 -15.38
C PRO A 102 7.17 -16.14 -16.28
N GLU A 103 7.13 -15.94 -17.60
CA GLU A 103 7.38 -16.98 -18.62
C GLU A 103 8.85 -17.45 -18.60
#